data_AF-A0A7Y5TUD3-F1
#
_entry.id   AF-A0A7Y5TUD3-F1
#
_cell.length_a   1.000
_cell.length_b   1.000
_cell.length_c   1.000
_cell.angle_alpha   90.00
_cell.angle_beta   90.00
_cell.angle_gamma   90.00
#
_symmetry.space_group_name_H-M   'P 1'
#
loop_
_entity.id
_entity.type
_entity.pdbx_description
1 polymer ?
#
loop_
_entity_poly.entity_id
_entity_poly.type
_entity_poly.pdbx_seq_one_letter_code
_entity_poly.pdbx_strand_id
1 'polypeptide(L)'
;MAGALAPTDSLARLARRLAPFLYLQRDEWFPLERAVAVVHPTRPIIAYHLLWKDDVHGSWIPFTVPTDEEVVWVGYDASGAPTDLWTYWHGKTLHTPWQGTPAVDVQWGKHGSLPRGIIESDLPRFRTLNAFYAFHYIAIADILLGRLTRPGPLGFFHSYARYRDFSRVLVLADSLDVVVRTAEPREQLEAVFGRPYSRKSPWPP
;
A
#
# COMPACT_ATOMS: atom_id res chain seq x y z
N MET A 1 -17.77 -2.76 -15.37
CA MET A 1 -17.65 -2.05 -14.07
C MET A 1 -17.89 -0.56 -14.31
N ALA A 2 -18.77 0.08 -13.55
CA ALA A 2 -19.07 1.50 -13.72
C ALA A 2 -17.84 2.37 -13.40
N GLY A 3 -17.60 3.41 -14.22
CA GLY A 3 -16.45 4.32 -14.07
C GLY A 3 -15.11 3.76 -14.55
N ALA A 4 -15.04 2.51 -15.03
CA ALA A 4 -13.83 1.95 -15.59
C ALA A 4 -13.42 2.66 -16.89
N LEU A 5 -12.15 3.01 -16.99
CA LEU A 5 -11.58 3.73 -18.13
C LEU A 5 -10.91 2.75 -19.09
N ALA A 6 -11.05 3.01 -20.39
CA ALA A 6 -10.31 2.26 -21.41
C ALA A 6 -8.80 2.53 -21.30
N PRO A 7 -7.91 1.56 -21.62
CA PRO A 7 -6.46 1.79 -21.56
C PRO A 7 -5.96 2.98 -22.41
N THR A 8 -6.69 3.36 -23.45
CA THR A 8 -6.39 4.49 -24.33
C THR A 8 -6.83 5.84 -23.78
N ASP A 9 -7.68 5.86 -22.75
CA ASP A 9 -8.15 7.07 -22.08
C ASP A 9 -6.96 7.87 -21.52
N SER A 10 -7.03 9.21 -21.61
CA SER A 10 -5.94 10.08 -21.16
C SER A 10 -5.71 9.98 -19.65
N LEU A 11 -6.76 9.82 -18.84
CA LEU A 11 -6.67 9.65 -17.40
C LEU A 11 -6.17 8.25 -17.04
N ALA A 12 -6.52 7.21 -17.80
CA ALA A 12 -5.96 5.88 -17.61
C ALA A 12 -4.45 5.86 -17.87
N ARG A 13 -3.99 6.53 -18.93
CA ARG A 13 -2.55 6.68 -19.23
C ARG A 13 -1.83 7.53 -18.18
N LEU A 14 -2.47 8.60 -17.68
CA LEU A 14 -1.94 9.41 -16.58
C LEU A 14 -1.78 8.56 -15.31
N ALA A 15 -2.81 7.80 -14.92
CA ALA A 15 -2.77 6.95 -13.73
C ALA A 15 -1.68 5.87 -13.80
N ARG A 16 -1.45 5.27 -14.97
CA ARG A 16 -0.34 4.33 -15.17
C ARG A 16 1.02 5.02 -15.10
N ARG A 17 1.16 6.20 -15.71
CA ARG A 17 2.41 6.98 -15.66
C ARG A 17 2.77 7.46 -14.25
N LEU A 18 1.77 7.83 -13.45
CA LEU A 18 1.95 8.29 -12.09
C LEU A 18 1.90 7.17 -11.05
N ALA A 19 1.72 5.91 -11.47
CA ALA A 19 1.70 4.78 -10.55
C ALA A 19 3.05 4.67 -9.83
N PRO A 20 3.08 4.66 -8.49
CA PRO A 20 4.33 4.60 -7.76
C PRO A 20 5.14 3.33 -8.04
N PHE A 21 6.47 3.45 -8.02
CA PHE A 21 7.31 2.29 -7.77
C PHE A 21 7.15 1.84 -6.32
N LEU A 22 6.84 0.56 -6.11
CA LEU A 22 6.80 -0.02 -4.77
C LEU A 22 8.15 -0.68 -4.48
N TYR A 23 8.90 -0.12 -3.55
CA TYR A 23 10.13 -0.69 -3.03
C TYR A 23 9.77 -1.56 -1.83
N LEU A 24 9.50 -2.83 -2.10
CA LEU A 24 9.12 -3.79 -1.08
C LEU A 24 10.32 -4.11 -0.20
N GLN A 25 10.07 -4.33 1.09
CA GLN A 25 11.06 -4.96 1.93
C GLN A 25 11.48 -6.29 1.28
N ARG A 26 12.79 -6.52 1.24
CA ARG A 26 13.42 -7.58 0.44
C ARG A 26 12.85 -8.99 0.66
N ASP A 27 12.51 -9.30 1.90
CA ASP A 27 12.03 -10.59 2.36
C ASP A 27 10.49 -10.63 2.55
N GLU A 28 9.77 -9.68 1.94
CA GLU A 28 8.31 -9.62 1.98
C GLU A 28 7.71 -10.93 1.42
N TRP A 29 6.88 -11.56 2.25
CA TRP A 29 6.30 -12.87 2.04
C TRP A 29 4.97 -12.81 1.29
N PHE A 30 4.15 -11.80 1.57
CA PHE A 30 2.82 -11.64 1.02
C PHE A 30 2.88 -10.88 -0.30
N PRO A 31 2.50 -11.49 -1.42
CA PRO A 31 2.46 -10.80 -2.70
C PRO A 31 1.30 -9.80 -2.74
N LEU A 32 1.47 -8.78 -3.59
CA LEU A 32 0.37 -7.95 -4.06
C LEU A 32 -0.55 -8.82 -4.94
N GLU A 33 -1.82 -8.99 -4.55
CA GLU A 33 -2.79 -9.81 -5.30
C GLU A 33 -3.58 -9.00 -6.32
N ARG A 34 -3.96 -7.77 -5.94
CA ARG A 34 -4.77 -6.85 -6.75
C ARG A 34 -4.33 -5.42 -6.53
N ALA A 35 -4.49 -4.59 -7.55
CA ALA A 35 -4.29 -3.15 -7.45
C ALA A 35 -5.25 -2.37 -8.35
N VAL A 36 -5.82 -1.31 -7.79
CA VAL A 36 -6.78 -0.43 -8.49
C VAL A 36 -6.32 1.00 -8.40
N ALA A 37 -6.26 1.68 -9.54
CA ALA A 37 -6.07 3.13 -9.58
C ALA A 37 -7.43 3.83 -9.69
N VAL A 38 -7.68 4.79 -8.81
CA VAL A 38 -8.90 5.58 -8.73
C VAL A 38 -8.55 7.04 -8.97
N VAL A 39 -8.97 7.57 -10.11
CA VAL A 39 -8.82 8.98 -10.47
C VAL A 39 -10.00 9.76 -9.90
N HIS A 40 -9.73 10.79 -9.08
CA HIS A 40 -10.80 11.63 -8.55
C HIS A 40 -11.47 12.43 -9.69
N PRO A 41 -12.81 12.60 -9.71
CA PRO A 41 -13.50 13.25 -10.82
C PRO A 41 -13.15 14.73 -10.99
N THR A 42 -12.87 15.43 -9.88
CA THR A 42 -12.70 16.89 -9.81
C THR A 42 -11.41 17.38 -9.13
N ARG A 43 -10.67 16.50 -8.44
CA ARG A 43 -9.44 16.85 -7.72
C ARG A 43 -8.28 16.25 -8.50
N PRO A 44 -7.13 16.93 -8.61
CA PRO A 44 -6.00 16.39 -9.35
C PRO A 44 -5.21 15.41 -8.47
N ILE A 45 -5.86 14.29 -8.14
CA ILE A 45 -5.34 13.25 -7.26
C ILE A 45 -5.76 11.86 -7.75
N ILE A 46 -4.85 10.90 -7.64
CA ILE A 46 -5.07 9.49 -7.97
C ILE A 46 -4.80 8.67 -6.71
N ALA A 47 -5.78 7.88 -6.28
CA ALA A 47 -5.60 6.88 -5.23
C ALA A 47 -5.18 5.54 -5.85
N TYR A 48 -4.22 4.86 -5.25
CA TYR A 48 -3.77 3.53 -5.61
C TYR A 48 -4.08 2.61 -4.44
N HIS A 49 -5.15 1.82 -4.58
CA HIS A 49 -5.55 0.81 -3.61
C HIS A 49 -4.81 -0.48 -3.90
N LEU A 50 -4.13 -1.02 -2.89
CA LEU A 50 -3.27 -2.19 -2.96
C LEU A 50 -3.85 -3.27 -2.07
N LEU A 51 -4.14 -4.45 -2.62
CA LEU A 51 -4.58 -5.59 -1.85
C LEU A 51 -3.45 -6.61 -1.74
N TRP A 52 -2.90 -6.73 -0.55
CA TRP A 52 -1.92 -7.75 -0.20
C TRP A 52 -2.61 -9.02 0.26
N LYS A 53 -1.94 -10.14 0.03
CA LYS A 53 -2.48 -11.46 0.32
C LYS A 53 -2.89 -11.66 1.78
N ASP A 54 -2.19 -11.06 2.74
CA ASP A 54 -2.51 -11.16 4.18
C ASP A 54 -1.74 -10.08 4.97
N ASP A 55 -1.95 -10.00 6.29
CA ASP A 55 -1.07 -9.32 7.27
C ASP A 55 -0.40 -10.39 8.16
N VAL A 56 0.85 -10.15 8.55
CA VAL A 56 1.63 -11.07 9.38
C VAL A 56 1.08 -11.23 10.81
N HIS A 57 0.31 -10.26 11.30
CA HIS A 57 -0.18 -10.20 12.67
C HIS A 57 -1.69 -10.43 12.80
N GLY A 58 -2.08 -11.11 13.89
CA GLY A 58 -3.49 -11.26 14.27
C GLY A 58 -4.32 -12.21 13.40
N SER A 59 -3.72 -12.93 12.46
CA SER A 59 -4.45 -13.82 11.51
C SER A 59 -5.13 -15.04 12.16
N TRP A 60 -4.81 -15.34 13.43
CA TRP A 60 -5.48 -16.37 14.23
C TRP A 60 -6.70 -15.84 15.01
N ILE A 61 -6.89 -14.52 15.09
CA ILE A 61 -8.02 -13.91 15.79
C ILE A 61 -9.30 -14.14 14.95
N PRO A 62 -10.40 -14.62 15.56
CA PRO A 62 -11.65 -14.83 14.84
C PRO A 62 -12.13 -13.58 14.11
N PHE A 63 -12.72 -13.77 12.92
CA PHE A 63 -13.30 -12.71 12.07
C PHE A 63 -12.32 -11.68 11.50
N THR A 64 -11.01 -11.86 11.71
CA THR A 64 -10.02 -11.05 11.00
C THR A 64 -10.09 -11.32 9.51
N VAL A 65 -9.87 -10.25 8.75
CA VAL A 65 -9.92 -10.30 7.29
C VAL A 65 -8.63 -10.97 6.77
N PRO A 66 -8.71 -11.94 5.83
CA PRO A 66 -7.54 -12.62 5.27
C PRO A 66 -6.92 -11.87 4.09
N THR A 67 -6.81 -10.55 4.21
CA THR A 67 -6.17 -9.65 3.27
C THR A 67 -5.73 -8.41 4.03
N ASP A 68 -4.77 -7.68 3.45
CA ASP A 68 -4.39 -6.36 3.93
C ASP A 68 -4.55 -5.35 2.79
N GLU A 69 -5.44 -4.38 2.97
CA GLU A 69 -5.60 -3.28 2.03
C GLU A 69 -4.69 -2.14 2.45
N GLU A 70 -3.88 -1.63 1.54
CA GLU A 70 -3.12 -0.39 1.69
C GLU A 70 -3.52 0.63 0.62
N VAL A 71 -3.22 1.90 0.86
CA VAL A 71 -3.54 2.98 -0.08
C VAL A 71 -2.45 4.04 -0.10
N VAL A 72 -2.13 4.48 -1.33
CA VAL A 72 -1.19 5.56 -1.64
C VAL A 72 -1.91 6.56 -2.53
N TRP A 73 -1.64 7.85 -2.37
CA TRP A 73 -2.22 8.89 -3.22
C TRP A 73 -1.14 9.73 -3.86
N VAL A 74 -1.33 10.05 -5.14
CA VAL A 74 -0.45 10.94 -5.89
C VAL A 74 -1.24 12.14 -6.37
N GLY A 75 -0.83 13.32 -5.92
CA GLY A 75 -1.33 14.60 -6.40
C GLY A 75 -0.54 15.04 -7.64
N TYR A 76 -1.17 15.79 -8.52
CA TYR A 76 -0.53 16.26 -9.75
C TYR A 76 -1.01 17.67 -10.15
N ASP A 77 -0.25 18.33 -11.03
CA ASP A 77 -0.59 19.66 -11.55
C ASP A 77 -1.33 19.60 -12.90
N ALA A 78 -1.62 20.77 -13.48
CA ALA A 78 -2.29 20.86 -14.78
C ALA A 78 -1.52 20.20 -15.96
N SER A 79 -0.20 20.04 -15.83
CA SER A 79 0.63 19.33 -16.82
C SER A 79 0.58 17.80 -16.63
N GLY A 80 0.04 17.34 -15.50
CA GLY A 80 0.08 15.94 -15.09
C GLY A 80 1.42 15.51 -14.51
N ALA A 81 2.23 16.46 -14.04
CA ALA A 81 3.42 16.20 -13.25
C ALA A 81 3.02 16.00 -11.78
N PRO A 82 3.63 15.05 -11.06
CA PRO A 82 3.31 14.81 -9.66
C PRO A 82 3.80 15.97 -8.78
N THR A 83 2.98 16.32 -7.79
CA THR A 83 3.24 17.42 -6.85
C THR A 83 3.30 16.95 -5.41
N ASP A 84 2.56 15.88 -5.10
CA ASP A 84 2.33 15.42 -3.74
C ASP A 84 2.27 13.90 -3.70
N LEU A 85 2.76 13.34 -2.59
CA LEU A 85 2.65 11.94 -2.27
C LEU A 85 2.09 11.79 -0.85
N TRP A 86 0.99 11.07 -0.74
CA TRP A 86 0.44 10.63 0.54
C TRP A 86 0.52 9.12 0.65
N THR A 87 0.82 8.61 1.84
CA THR A 87 0.80 7.17 2.11
C THR A 87 0.05 6.87 3.39
N TYR A 88 -0.62 5.72 3.43
CA TYR A 88 -1.16 5.20 4.66
C TYR A 88 -0.07 4.46 5.46
N TRP A 89 0.14 4.91 6.70
CA TRP A 89 1.12 4.37 7.63
C TRP A 89 0.47 4.06 8.97
N HIS A 90 0.01 2.81 9.12
CA HIS A 90 -0.56 2.25 10.34
C HIS A 90 -1.61 3.16 11.02
N GLY A 91 -2.54 3.71 10.24
CA GLY A 91 -3.59 4.59 10.74
C GLY A 91 -3.20 6.06 10.87
N LYS A 92 -2.08 6.48 10.28
CA LYS A 92 -1.81 7.88 9.93
C LYS A 92 -1.68 8.01 8.42
N THR A 93 -2.04 9.17 7.91
CA THR A 93 -1.67 9.57 6.55
C THR A 93 -0.39 10.40 6.66
N LEU A 94 0.66 9.96 5.99
CA LEU A 94 1.88 10.75 5.82
C LEU A 94 1.74 11.56 4.53
N HIS A 95 2.35 12.74 4.49
CA HIS A 95 2.36 13.63 3.33
C HIS A 95 3.77 14.16 3.11
N THR A 96 4.17 14.24 1.86
CA THR A 96 5.34 14.99 1.43
C THR A 96 5.09 15.61 0.06
N PRO A 97 5.62 16.81 -0.22
CA PRO A 97 5.81 17.26 -1.60
C PRO A 97 6.60 16.21 -2.38
N TRP A 98 6.27 16.03 -3.65
CA TRP A 98 6.92 15.05 -4.51
C TRP A 98 7.22 15.62 -5.89
N GLN A 99 8.36 15.24 -6.46
CA GLN A 99 8.74 15.56 -7.84
C GLN A 99 9.37 14.33 -8.49
N GLY A 100 9.18 14.18 -9.80
CA GLY A 100 9.64 13.01 -10.54
C GLY A 100 8.78 11.77 -10.29
N THR A 101 9.29 10.58 -10.58
CA THR A 101 8.48 9.36 -10.49
C THR A 101 8.09 9.04 -9.03
N PRO A 102 6.79 8.88 -8.71
CA PRO A 102 6.36 8.51 -7.36
C PRO A 102 7.00 7.20 -6.90
N ALA A 103 7.44 7.15 -5.64
CA ALA A 103 8.08 5.97 -5.07
C ALA A 103 7.72 5.83 -3.59
N VAL A 104 7.43 4.59 -3.18
CA VAL A 104 7.08 4.26 -1.79
C VAL A 104 7.84 3.03 -1.32
N ASP A 105 8.23 3.04 -0.05
CA ASP A 105 8.74 1.87 0.64
C ASP A 105 7.58 1.11 1.29
N VAL A 106 7.52 -0.21 1.10
CA VAL A 106 6.46 -1.06 1.65
C VAL A 106 7.05 -1.94 2.74
N GLN A 107 6.56 -1.76 3.96
CA GLN A 107 7.01 -2.47 5.15
C GLN A 107 6.74 -3.97 5.07
N TRP A 108 7.69 -4.75 5.58
CA TRP A 108 7.53 -6.19 5.74
C TRP A 108 6.30 -6.57 6.57
N GLY A 109 5.50 -7.50 6.06
CA GLY A 109 4.46 -8.25 6.76
C GLY A 109 3.17 -7.49 7.07
N LYS A 110 3.25 -6.18 7.32
CA LYS A 110 2.09 -5.32 7.61
C LYS A 110 1.82 -4.27 6.52
N HIS A 111 2.68 -4.21 5.51
CA HIS A 111 2.56 -3.39 4.30
C HIS A 111 2.37 -1.88 4.47
N GLY A 112 2.61 -1.35 5.67
CA GLY A 112 2.63 0.10 5.90
C GLY A 112 3.51 0.78 4.85
N SER A 113 2.96 1.82 4.20
CA SER A 113 3.61 2.48 3.08
C SER A 113 4.26 3.79 3.55
N LEU A 114 5.52 4.00 3.17
CA LEU A 114 6.28 5.21 3.45
C LEU A 114 6.63 5.93 2.15
N PRO A 115 6.57 7.27 2.08
CA PRO A 115 7.20 7.99 0.98
C PRO A 115 8.70 7.64 0.93
N ARG A 116 9.20 7.28 -0.24
CA ARG A 116 10.61 6.87 -0.37
C ARG A 116 11.53 8.02 0.05
N GLY A 117 12.52 7.71 0.88
CA GLY A 117 13.49 8.69 1.37
C GLY A 117 12.99 9.57 2.52
N ILE A 118 11.85 9.25 3.14
CA ILE A 118 11.38 9.93 4.35
C ILE A 118 12.42 9.84 5.47
N ILE A 119 12.54 10.91 6.26
CA ILE A 119 13.39 10.92 7.44
C ILE A 119 12.65 10.15 8.54
N GLU A 120 13.20 9.02 8.98
CA GLU A 120 12.51 8.13 9.94
C GLU A 120 12.20 8.77 11.30
N SER A 121 12.92 9.84 11.68
CA SER A 121 12.63 10.62 12.88
C SER A 121 11.30 11.37 12.82
N ASP A 122 10.77 11.60 11.61
CA ASP A 122 9.51 12.32 11.38
C ASP A 122 8.31 11.38 11.49
N LEU A 123 8.54 10.08 11.65
CA LEU A 123 7.48 9.10 11.82
C LEU A 123 6.78 9.30 13.17
N PRO A 124 5.45 9.03 13.23
CA PRO A 124 4.70 9.18 14.46
C PRO A 124 5.30 8.35 15.60
N ARG A 125 5.28 8.91 16.81
CA ARG A 125 5.76 8.22 18.02
C ARG A 125 5.11 6.83 18.13
N PHE A 126 5.94 5.81 18.41
CA PHE A 126 5.56 4.39 18.46
C PHE A 126 5.17 3.74 17.12
N ARG A 127 5.25 4.46 16.00
CA ARG A 127 5.06 3.93 14.64
C ARG A 127 6.32 4.12 13.81
N THR A 128 7.48 3.87 14.40
CA THR A 128 8.77 3.93 13.70
C THR A 128 9.16 2.56 13.18
N LEU A 129 10.07 2.49 12.19
CA LEU A 129 10.60 1.21 11.73
C LEU A 129 11.30 0.43 12.86
N ASN A 130 11.97 1.12 13.79
CA ASN A 130 12.54 0.49 14.99
C ASN A 130 11.46 -0.14 15.89
N ALA A 131 10.36 0.57 16.13
CA ALA A 131 9.27 0.07 16.96
C ALA A 131 8.62 -1.17 16.33
N PHE A 132 8.37 -1.13 15.02
CA PHE A 132 7.82 -2.29 14.32
C PHE A 132 8.80 -3.45 14.26
N TYR A 133 10.09 -3.21 13.98
CA TYR A 133 11.11 -4.25 14.04
C TYR A 133 11.11 -4.95 15.40
N ALA A 134 11.14 -4.20 16.51
CA ALA A 134 11.04 -4.77 17.85
C ALA A 134 9.72 -5.52 18.08
N PHE A 135 8.60 -4.99 17.58
CA PHE A 135 7.29 -5.62 17.70
C PHE A 135 7.25 -7.01 17.06
N HIS A 136 7.89 -7.23 15.91
CA HIS A 136 7.94 -8.57 15.27
C HIS A 136 8.59 -9.63 16.17
N TYR A 137 9.57 -9.26 17.00
CA TYR A 137 10.17 -10.18 17.97
C TYR A 137 9.27 -10.44 19.17
N ILE A 138 8.65 -9.39 19.71
CA ILE A 138 7.74 -9.50 20.85
C ILE A 138 6.50 -10.32 20.48
N ALA A 139 5.98 -10.12 19.27
CA ALA A 139 4.78 -10.75 18.75
C ALA A 139 5.07 -12.05 17.97
N ILE A 140 6.22 -12.70 18.17
CA ILE A 140 6.56 -13.95 17.48
C ILE A 140 5.51 -15.05 17.72
N ALA A 141 4.96 -15.14 18.93
CA ALA A 141 3.91 -16.10 19.25
C ALA A 141 2.64 -15.84 18.42
N ASP A 142 2.29 -14.57 18.19
CA ASP A 142 1.16 -14.17 17.35
C ASP A 142 1.37 -14.58 15.88
N ILE A 143 2.58 -14.36 15.34
CA ILE A 143 2.96 -14.79 14.00
C ILE A 143 2.86 -16.32 13.86
N LEU A 144 3.41 -17.06 14.83
CA LEU A 144 3.39 -18.53 14.81
C LEU A 144 1.98 -19.10 14.97
N LEU A 145 1.13 -18.51 15.80
CA LEU A 145 -0.28 -18.87 15.92
C LEU A 145 -1.03 -18.59 14.62
N GLY A 146 -0.76 -17.46 13.97
CA GLY A 146 -1.31 -17.12 12.66
C GLY A 146 -1.04 -18.19 11.60
N ARG A 147 0.13 -18.83 11.64
CA ARG A 147 0.46 -19.94 10.72
C ARG A 147 -0.43 -21.17 10.85
N LEU A 148 -1.09 -21.36 12.00
CA LEU A 148 -2.02 -22.46 12.20
C LEU A 148 -3.33 -22.25 11.41
N THR A 149 -3.66 -21.00 11.08
CA THR A 149 -4.88 -20.65 10.34
C THR A 149 -4.59 -20.27 8.89
N ARG A 150 -3.44 -19.62 8.59
CA ARG A 150 -3.09 -19.12 7.25
C ARG A 150 -1.59 -19.28 6.95
N PRO A 151 -1.18 -19.65 5.72
CA PRO A 151 0.23 -19.74 5.39
C PRO A 151 0.96 -18.40 5.55
N GLY A 152 2.04 -18.38 6.32
CA GLY A 152 2.82 -17.18 6.60
C GLY A 152 4.27 -17.46 7.02
N PRO A 153 5.09 -16.41 7.16
CA PRO A 153 6.48 -16.52 7.57
C PRO A 153 6.58 -16.98 9.03
N LEU A 154 7.72 -17.57 9.41
CA LEU A 154 7.98 -17.97 10.81
C LEU A 154 8.22 -16.77 11.74
N GLY A 155 8.47 -15.59 11.17
CA GLY A 155 8.92 -14.39 11.85
C GLY A 155 9.99 -13.68 11.02
N PHE A 156 10.38 -12.47 11.44
CA PHE A 156 11.47 -11.73 10.82
C PHE A 156 12.79 -11.98 11.59
N PHE A 157 13.55 -13.00 11.18
CA PHE A 157 14.79 -13.41 11.86
C PHE A 157 16.06 -12.85 11.20
N HIS A 158 16.04 -11.56 10.89
CA HIS A 158 17.18 -10.87 10.28
C HIS A 158 17.49 -9.58 11.03
N SER A 159 18.65 -9.00 10.77
CA SER A 159 19.07 -7.75 11.41
C SER A 159 18.15 -6.58 11.06
N TYR A 160 18.19 -5.52 11.86
CA TYR A 160 17.47 -4.29 11.56
C TYR A 160 17.92 -3.65 10.24
N ALA A 161 19.21 -3.77 9.90
CA ALA A 161 19.70 -3.33 8.58
C ALA A 161 19.00 -4.08 7.44
N ARG A 162 18.73 -5.38 7.62
CA ARG A 162 17.95 -6.17 6.66
C ARG A 162 16.46 -5.79 6.66
N TYR A 163 15.90 -5.44 7.82
CA TYR A 163 14.53 -4.96 7.92
C TYR A 163 14.29 -3.65 7.14
N ARG A 164 15.31 -2.78 7.07
CA ARG A 164 15.30 -1.55 6.28
C ARG A 164 15.69 -1.73 4.81
N ASP A 165 15.95 -2.96 4.38
CA ASP A 165 16.33 -3.25 3.00
C ASP A 165 15.10 -3.29 2.09
N PHE A 166 14.72 -2.13 1.56
CA PHE A 166 13.65 -1.95 0.57
C PHE A 166 14.19 -2.04 -0.87
N SER A 167 14.88 -3.13 -1.20
CA SER A 167 15.51 -3.28 -2.51
C SER A 167 14.65 -3.96 -3.57
N ARG A 168 13.53 -4.58 -3.19
CA ARG A 168 12.73 -5.38 -4.13
C ARG A 168 11.71 -4.48 -4.83
N VAL A 169 11.97 -4.15 -6.08
CA VAL A 169 11.13 -3.22 -6.86
C VAL A 169 9.95 -3.95 -7.51
N LEU A 170 8.75 -3.39 -7.35
CA LEU A 170 7.54 -3.74 -8.09
C LEU A 170 7.04 -2.48 -8.83
N VAL A 171 6.87 -2.60 -10.14
CA VAL A 171 6.33 -1.54 -11.00
C VAL A 171 4.81 -1.57 -10.94
N LEU A 172 4.20 -0.71 -10.13
CA LEU A 172 2.75 -0.78 -9.88
C LEU A 172 1.93 -0.64 -11.17
N ALA A 173 2.40 0.18 -12.11
CA ALA A 173 1.74 0.39 -13.40
C ALA A 173 1.42 -0.93 -14.13
N ASP A 174 2.29 -1.94 -14.00
CA ASP A 174 2.14 -3.24 -14.65
C ASP A 174 1.19 -4.18 -13.89
N SER A 175 0.90 -3.85 -12.62
CA SER A 175 0.06 -4.63 -11.72
C SER A 175 -1.36 -4.07 -11.55
N LEU A 176 -1.70 -2.95 -12.19
CA LEU A 176 -3.03 -2.36 -12.10
C LEU A 176 -4.07 -3.19 -12.89
N ASP A 177 -5.01 -3.79 -12.16
CA ASP A 177 -6.14 -4.54 -12.71
C ASP A 177 -7.08 -3.62 -13.52
N VAL A 178 -7.36 -2.43 -12.97
CA VAL A 178 -8.25 -1.45 -13.60
C VAL A 178 -7.90 -0.04 -13.15
N VAL A 179 -8.19 0.93 -14.03
CA VAL A 179 -8.26 2.35 -13.68
C VAL A 179 -9.72 2.78 -13.73
N VAL A 180 -10.20 3.41 -12.66
CA VAL A 180 -11.57 3.92 -12.57
C VAL A 180 -11.58 5.41 -12.27
N ARG A 181 -12.63 6.11 -12.72
CA ARG A 181 -12.91 7.51 -12.36
C ARG A 181 -14.15 7.57 -11.50
N THR A 182 -13.98 7.88 -10.22
CA THR A 182 -15.08 8.01 -9.25
C THR A 182 -14.58 8.70 -7.98
N ALA A 183 -15.47 9.39 -7.27
CA ALA A 183 -15.20 9.90 -5.92
C ALA A 183 -15.43 8.81 -4.85
N GLU A 184 -16.24 7.80 -5.15
CA GLU A 184 -16.64 6.72 -4.23
C GLU A 184 -16.29 5.37 -4.88
N PRO A 185 -15.09 4.82 -4.66
CA PRO A 185 -14.62 3.63 -5.37
C PRO A 185 -15.09 2.30 -4.78
N ARG A 186 -15.97 2.31 -3.78
CA ARG A 186 -16.31 1.12 -2.99
C ARG A 186 -16.79 -0.05 -3.85
N GLU A 187 -17.77 0.18 -4.73
CA GLU A 187 -18.32 -0.89 -5.58
C GLU A 187 -17.27 -1.45 -6.55
N GLN A 188 -16.40 -0.58 -7.05
CA GLN A 188 -15.31 -0.95 -7.96
C GLN A 188 -14.27 -1.81 -7.23
N LEU A 189 -13.86 -1.40 -6.03
CA LEU A 189 -12.91 -2.13 -5.20
C LEU A 189 -13.49 -3.49 -4.79
N GLU A 190 -14.74 -3.55 -4.35
CA GLU A 190 -15.42 -4.82 -4.03
C GLU A 190 -15.47 -5.76 -5.23
N ALA A 191 -15.73 -5.23 -6.44
CA ALA A 191 -15.76 -6.01 -7.67
C ALA A 191 -14.38 -6.53 -8.12
N VAL A 192 -13.28 -5.79 -7.87
CA VAL A 192 -11.92 -6.26 -8.21
C VAL A 192 -11.33 -7.17 -7.14
N PHE A 193 -11.43 -6.77 -5.87
CA PHE A 193 -10.82 -7.49 -4.75
C PHE A 193 -11.53 -8.80 -4.48
N GLY A 194 -12.87 -8.86 -4.67
CA GLY A 194 -13.64 -10.10 -4.64
C GLY A 194 -13.62 -10.86 -3.30
N ARG A 195 -13.07 -10.25 -2.25
CA ARG A 195 -12.92 -10.81 -0.89
C ARG A 195 -13.07 -9.68 0.13
N PRO A 196 -13.40 -9.98 1.40
CA PRO A 196 -13.35 -8.98 2.46
C PRO A 196 -11.96 -8.33 2.55
N TYR A 197 -11.94 -7.03 2.85
CA TYR A 197 -10.76 -6.17 2.99
C TYR A 197 -11.08 -5.01 3.95
N SER A 198 -10.07 -4.27 4.43
CA SER A 198 -10.23 -3.30 5.53
C SER A 198 -11.00 -2.02 5.17
N ARG A 199 -11.29 -1.76 3.89
CA ARG A 199 -12.04 -0.58 3.39
C ARG A 199 -11.48 0.75 3.90
N LYS A 200 -10.21 1.00 3.60
CA LYS A 200 -9.51 2.26 3.94
C LYS A 200 -10.19 3.46 3.27
N SER A 201 -10.01 4.63 3.88
CA SER A 201 -10.50 5.89 3.31
C SER A 201 -10.01 6.04 1.87
N PRO A 202 -10.87 6.36 0.90
CA PRO A 202 -10.46 6.49 -0.49
C PRO A 202 -9.61 7.73 -0.75
N TRP A 203 -9.63 8.72 0.15
CA TRP A 203 -8.93 9.99 -0.02
C TRP A 203 -8.16 10.38 1.25
N PRO A 204 -7.04 11.11 1.11
CA PRO A 204 -6.36 11.69 2.26
C PRO A 204 -7.24 12.77 2.90
N PRO A 205 -7.05 13.06 4.20
CA PRO A 205 -7.79 14.09 4.94
C PRO A 205 -7.55 15.50 4.39
#